data_AF-A0A0B7C315-F1
#
_entry.id   AF-A0A0B7C315-F1
#
_cell.length_a   1.000
_cell.length_b   1.000
_cell.length_c   1.000
_cell.angle_alpha   90.00
_cell.angle_beta   90.00
_cell.angle_gamma   90.00
#
_symmetry.space_group_name_H-M   'P 1'
#
loop_
_entity.id
_entity.type
_entity.pdbx_description
1 polymer ?
#
loop_
_entity_poly.entity_id
_entity_poly.type
_entity_poly.pdbx_seq_one_letter_code
_entity_poly.pdbx_strand_id
1 'polypeptide(L)' 'AYSITMIKFVPSSRGKTAVLRIRNPWGNESEYNGPWSDNSEEWDHVPDSMKREMQLKFENDGEFFMSFD' A
#
# COMPACT_ATOMS: atom_id res chain seq x y z
N ALA A 1 -12.42 2.34 -13.79
CA ALA A 1 -11.14 1.63 -13.95
C ALA A 1 -10.28 1.94 -12.73
N TYR A 2 -9.40 1.04 -12.29
CA TYR A 2 -8.46 1.34 -11.20
C TYR A 2 -7.26 2.13 -11.75
N SER A 3 -6.68 2.99 -10.92
CA SER A 3 -5.50 3.78 -11.27
C SER A 3 -4.34 3.45 -10.36
N ILE A 4 -3.17 3.16 -10.92
CA ILE A 4 -1.93 3.04 -10.13
C ILE A 4 -1.41 4.47 -9.90
N THR A 5 -1.32 4.88 -8.63
CA THR A 5 -0.87 6.21 -8.25
C THR A 5 0.57 6.22 -7.71
N MET A 6 1.12 5.05 -7.35
CA MET A 6 2.52 4.91 -6.91
C MET A 6 3.04 3.49 -7.12
N ILE A 7 4.35 3.38 -7.35
CA ILE A 7 5.11 2.13 -7.28
C ILE A 7 6.35 2.40 -6.43
N LYS A 8 6.59 1.58 -5.40
CA LYS A 8 7.74 1.73 -4.50
C LYS A 8 8.31 0.38 -4.12
N PHE A 9 9.64 0.30 -3.99
CA PHE A 9 10.31 -0.86 -3.41
C PHE A 9 10.53 -0.61 -1.92
N VAL A 10 9.97 -1.48 -1.08
CA VAL A 10 10.09 -1.40 0.37
C VAL A 10 10.86 -2.62 0.91
N PRO A 11 11.58 -2.47 2.03
CA PRO A 11 12.18 -3.62 2.72
C PRO A 11 11.09 -4.59 3.16
N SER A 12 11.33 -5.89 2.99
CA SER A 12 10.45 -6.95 3.49
C SER A 12 11.26 -8.09 4.06
N SER A 13 10.60 -9.03 4.74
CA SER A 13 11.23 -10.26 5.25
C SER A 13 11.92 -11.09 4.17
N ARG A 14 11.55 -10.90 2.89
CA ARG A 14 12.14 -11.55 1.72
C ARG A 14 13.18 -10.69 0.99
N GLY A 15 13.60 -9.57 1.58
CA GLY A 15 14.57 -8.63 1.02
C GLY A 15 13.90 -7.33 0.60
N LYS A 16 13.42 -7.25 -0.65
CA LYS A 16 12.69 -6.08 -1.16
C LYS A 16 11.41 -6.55 -1.85
N THR A 17 10.30 -5.87 -1.57
CA THR A 17 9.02 -6.12 -2.21
C THR A 17 8.57 -4.86 -2.95
N ALA A 18 8.06 -5.04 -4.16
CA ALA A 18 7.41 -3.96 -4.90
C ALA A 18 5.97 -3.81 -4.40
N VAL A 19 5.65 -2.62 -3.90
CA VAL A 19 4.31 -2.26 -3.44
C VAL A 19 3.73 -1.20 -4.36
N LEU A 20 2.48 -1.42 -4.75
CA LEU A 20 1.69 -0.55 -5.60
C LEU A 20 0.67 0.18 -4.75
N ARG A 21 0.51 1.49 -4.97
CA ARG A 21 -0.66 2.24 -4.48
C ARG A 21 -1.68 2.30 -5.60
N ILE A 22 -2.87 1.78 -5.34
CA ILE A 22 -3.97 1.71 -6.30
C ILE A 22 -5.12 2.54 -5.77
N ARG A 23 -5.73 3.33 -6.65
CA ARG A 23 -6.92 4.12 -6.37
C ARG A 23 -8.14 3.55 -7.08
N ASN A 24 -9.17 3.25 -6.30
CA ASN A 24 -10.50 2.90 -6.73
C ASN A 24 -11.35 4.19 -6.89
N PRO A 25 -11.70 4.62 -8.11
CA PRO A 25 -12.43 5.87 -8.33
C PRO A 25 -13.89 5.83 -7.87
N TRP A 26 -14.41 4.65 -7.52
CA TRP A 26 -15.80 4.49 -7.11
C TRP A 26 -16.01 4.68 -5.60
N GLY A 27 -14.92 4.80 -4.81
CA GLY A 27 -15.01 5.04 -3.36
C GLY A 27 -15.73 3.94 -2.59
N ASN A 28 -15.97 2.78 -3.23
CA ASN A 28 -16.57 1.65 -2.56
C ASN A 28 -15.53 1.10 -1.58
N GLU A 29 -15.92 0.97 -0.31
CA GLU A 29 -15.18 0.51 0.89
C GLU A 29 -14.49 -0.86 0.75
N SER A 30 -14.46 -1.45 -0.45
CA SER A 30 -13.72 -2.67 -0.76
C SER A 30 -12.24 -2.34 -0.93
N GLU A 31 -11.60 -1.97 0.17
CA GLU A 31 -10.16 -1.91 0.27
C GLU A 31 -9.57 -3.32 0.26
N TYR A 32 -8.33 -3.40 -0.22
CA TYR A 32 -7.61 -4.65 -0.27
C TYR A 32 -7.24 -5.09 1.15
N ASN A 33 -7.57 -6.32 1.51
CA ASN A 33 -7.33 -6.91 2.84
C ASN A 33 -6.20 -7.96 2.83
N GLY A 34 -5.36 -7.99 1.79
CA GLY A 34 -4.24 -8.93 1.68
C GLY A 34 -2.90 -8.35 2.17
N PRO A 35 -1.77 -8.98 1.81
CA PRO A 35 -0.43 -8.49 2.17
C PRO A 35 -0.17 -7.06 1.69
N TRP A 36 0.34 -6.19 2.58
CA TRP A 36 0.50 -4.75 2.35
C TRP A 36 -0.79 -3.93 2.32
N SER A 37 -1.92 -4.52 2.73
CA SER A 37 -3.11 -3.75 3.07
C SER A 37 -2.83 -2.71 4.16
N ASP A 38 -3.77 -1.79 4.34
CA ASP A 38 -3.65 -0.69 5.30
C ASP A 38 -3.35 -1.18 6.73
N ASN A 39 -3.93 -2.30 7.15
CA ASN A 39 -3.69 -2.87 8.48
C ASN A 39 -2.66 -4.01 8.49
N SER A 40 -1.81 -4.13 7.47
CA SER A 40 -0.77 -5.17 7.39
C SER A 40 0.38 -4.96 8.38
N GLU A 41 0.76 -6.05 9.06
CA GLU A 41 1.97 -6.13 9.88
C GLU A 41 3.25 -5.94 9.05
N GLU A 42 3.19 -6.17 7.72
CA GLU A 42 4.30 -5.92 6.80
C GLU A 42 4.81 -4.48 6.85
N TRP A 43 3.94 -3.52 7.18
CA TRP A 43 4.34 -2.13 7.35
C TRP A 43 5.27 -1.93 8.54
N ASP A 44 5.25 -2.77 9.58
CA ASP A 44 6.11 -2.61 10.76
C ASP A 44 7.60 -2.77 10.44
N HIS A 45 7.92 -3.47 9.35
CA HIS A 45 9.29 -3.60 8.86
C HIS A 45 9.76 -2.43 7.98
N VAL A 46 8.85 -1.54 7.59
CA VAL A 46 9.16 -0.36 6.76
C VAL A 46 9.50 0.84 7.65
N PRO A 47 10.63 1.53 7.42
CA PRO A 47 10.97 2.72 8.19
C PRO A 47 9.90 3.82 8.09
N ASP A 48 9.63 4.51 9.20
CA ASP A 48 8.65 5.61 9.24
C ASP A 48 8.95 6.73 8.23
N SER A 49 10.23 6.97 7.92
CA SER A 49 10.62 7.96 6.89
C SER A 49 10.08 7.57 5.51
N MET A 50 10.10 6.27 5.18
CA MET A 50 9.58 5.74 3.93
C MET A 50 8.05 5.74 3.92
N LYS A 51 7.40 5.37 5.04
CA LYS A 51 5.93 5.49 5.19
C LYS A 51 5.45 6.93 4.96
N ARG A 52 6.17 7.92 5.53
CA ARG A 52 5.88 9.35 5.32
C ARG A 52 6.09 9.77 3.87
N GLU A 53 7.16 9.30 3.22
CA GLU A 53 7.42 9.57 1.80
C GLU A 53 6.32 8.99 0.90
N MET A 54 5.83 7.79 1.24
CA MET A 54 4.73 7.12 0.54
C MET A 54 3.37 7.77 0.80
N GLN A 55 3.30 8.75 1.71
CA GLN A 55 2.06 9.40 2.15
C GLN A 55 1.01 8.36 2.51
N LEU A 56 1.45 7.38 3.31
CA LEU A 56 0.63 6.26 3.74
C LEU A 56 -0.51 6.81 4.60
N LYS A 57 -1.71 6.82 4.03
CA LYS A 57 -2.93 7.28 4.68
C LYS A 57 -3.87 6.10 4.78
N PHE A 58 -4.27 5.79 6.00
CA PHE A 58 -5.29 4.79 6.29
C PHE A 58 -6.63 5.52 6.31
N GLU A 59 -7.07 5.96 5.14
CA GLU A 59 -8.33 6.68 4.94
C GLU A 59 -9.24 5.82 4.05
N ASN A 60 -10.53 5.77 4.37
CA ASN A 60 -11.52 5.06 3.54
C ASN A 60 -11.86 5.84 2.25
N ASP A 61 -10.86 6.23 1.48
CA ASP A 61 -10.97 7.06 0.27
C ASP A 61 -10.84 6.25 -1.02
N GLY A 62 -10.66 4.93 -0.89
CA GLY A 62 -10.48 4.00 -1.99
C GLY A 62 -9.04 3.91 -2.50
N GLU A 63 -8.06 4.53 -1.85
CA GLU A 63 -6.65 4.20 -2.05
C GLU A 63 -6.24 3.04 -1.15
N PHE A 64 -5.50 2.09 -1.72
CA PHE A 64 -4.95 0.97 -0.96
C PHE A 64 -3.62 0.51 -1.55
N PHE A 65 -2.84 -0.18 -0.74
CA PHE A 65 -1.57 -0.75 -1.14
C PHE A 65 -1.68 -2.26 -1.39
N MET A 66 -0.88 -2.78 -2.31
CA MET A 66 -0.74 -4.22 -2.57
C MET A 66 0.68 -4.56 -3.02
N SER A 67 1.14 -5.79 -2.77
CA SER A 67 2.33 -6.33 -3.43
C SER A 67 2.08 -6.63 -4.91
N PHE A 68 3.10 -6.50 -5.75
CA PHE A 68 3.07 -6.92 -7.16
C PHE A 68 3.38 -8.41 -7.38
N ASP A 69 3.69 -9.15 -6.32
CA ASP A 69 4.08 -10.58 -6.36
C ASP A 69 2.96 -11.51 -6.86
#